data_AF-A0A835BM28-F1
#
_entry.id   AF-A0A835BM28-F1
#
_cell.length_a   1.000
_cell.length_b   1.000
_cell.length_c   1.000
_cell.angle_alpha   90.00
_cell.angle_beta   90.00
_cell.angle_gamma   90.00
#
_symmetry.space_group_name_H-M   'P 1'
#
loop_
_entity.id
_entity.type
_entity.pdbx_description
1 polymer ?
#
loop_
_entity_poly.entity_id
_entity_poly.type
_entity_poly.pdbx_seq_one_letter_code
_entity_poly.pdbx_strand_id
1 'polypeptide(L)'
;MDQCLRAIAKESNFLSSPMSLRAGLALLAAGTNGATLRQLLTFLGSEDAHHLAVATARLLADVNTWPQLSFAASVFVDRTLHLTPEFGSAATSVHQAVTRSADFKNHPEAAMPLGLDLRPDRGRPTLMRYIERGGGHGSTHEVELSTLPTYTQTLDRSRGSTTSSIAVPGQSRPTAQGYGNRYSDPSPTNLPWHQLSHPTPLLIQQAIAEVNRFIAQATAWRLTNVLTRDMVGPTTKLVLANGLHFKATWARKFEPSDTVRRHFFGHDDGSRPVRVPFLSAAGMQYAERFDAIGHGFKVLQRFYKMVGRDGKLDLGSPCFCMLVFLPYDRRDGLARLLRMAVAQPDFVMRCAPRREQLVSPCMVPKFRFFSRLEAVSALCQLGLTEPFDKGVADLSRMVSNVPPEGLYVSTVTQTCAVEVDEGGTTAVAAMYAASSPTYSLKERLPRPPPMSFVADHPFMFAIVEYERAEVLFHGHVMDPSKED
;
A
#
# COMPACT_ATOMS: atom_id res chain seq x y z
N MET A 1 22.70 -11.52 -5.31
CA MET A 1 21.56 -12.42 -5.03
C MET A 1 21.79 -13.35 -3.83
N ASP A 2 22.72 -14.31 -3.84
CA ASP A 2 22.74 -15.42 -2.85
C ASP A 2 23.07 -15.04 -1.39
N GLN A 3 23.78 -13.93 -1.18
CA GLN A 3 23.95 -13.29 0.13
C GLN A 3 22.73 -12.42 0.49
N CYS A 4 22.20 -11.62 -0.46
CA CYS A 4 21.03 -10.76 -0.23
C CYS A 4 19.81 -11.56 0.26
N LEU A 5 19.49 -12.68 -0.39
CA LEU A 5 18.41 -13.59 0.04
C LEU A 5 18.66 -14.24 1.41
N ARG A 6 19.93 -14.30 1.89
CA ARG A 6 20.29 -14.77 3.23
C ARG A 6 20.28 -13.66 4.30
N ALA A 7 20.41 -12.40 3.92
CA ALA A 7 20.21 -11.25 4.81
C ALA A 7 18.71 -10.94 5.01
N ILE A 8 17.97 -10.90 3.89
CA ILE A 8 16.51 -10.74 3.85
C ILE A 8 15.79 -11.81 4.69
N ALA A 9 16.27 -13.07 4.66
CA ALA A 9 15.75 -14.17 5.48
C ALA A 9 16.36 -14.27 6.90
N LYS A 10 17.00 -13.20 7.39
CA LYS A 10 17.58 -13.10 8.74
C LYS A 10 17.08 -11.92 9.56
N GLU A 11 16.77 -10.80 8.92
CA GLU A 11 16.68 -9.51 9.63
C GLU A 11 15.25 -9.11 10.03
N SER A 12 14.26 -9.26 9.15
CA SER A 12 12.88 -8.79 9.42
C SER A 12 11.79 -9.62 8.72
N ASN A 13 10.54 -9.37 9.11
CA ASN A 13 9.39 -9.64 8.24
C ASN A 13 9.56 -8.85 6.93
N PHE A 14 9.00 -9.36 5.84
CA PHE A 14 9.05 -8.69 4.54
C PHE A 14 7.74 -8.86 3.79
N LEU A 15 7.33 -7.81 3.09
CA LEU A 15 6.17 -7.79 2.20
C LEU A 15 6.46 -6.86 1.02
N SER A 16 6.08 -7.29 -0.16
CA SER A 16 6.17 -6.52 -1.40
C SER A 16 5.00 -6.90 -2.31
N SER A 17 4.67 -6.02 -3.25
CA SER A 17 3.68 -6.24 -4.29
C SER A 17 4.37 -6.21 -5.66
N PRO A 18 4.64 -7.37 -6.27
CA PRO A 18 5.16 -7.46 -7.64
C PRO A 18 4.26 -6.73 -8.64
N MET A 19 2.94 -6.92 -8.53
CA MET A 19 1.91 -6.20 -9.29
C MET A 19 2.07 -4.67 -9.22
N SER A 20 2.19 -4.12 -8.01
CA SER A 20 2.34 -2.67 -7.79
C SER A 20 3.69 -2.12 -8.27
N LEU A 21 4.77 -2.90 -8.14
CA LEU A 21 6.09 -2.51 -8.65
C LEU A 21 6.11 -2.51 -10.19
N ARG A 22 5.52 -3.54 -10.81
CA ARG A 22 5.34 -3.62 -12.27
C ARG A 22 4.55 -2.43 -12.80
N ALA A 23 3.45 -2.06 -12.14
CA ALA A 23 2.64 -0.89 -12.52
C ALA A 23 3.41 0.43 -12.42
N GLY A 24 4.26 0.61 -11.40
CA GLY A 24 5.11 1.79 -11.23
C GLY A 24 6.24 1.89 -12.27
N LEU A 25 6.90 0.78 -12.56
CA LEU A 25 7.93 0.73 -13.61
C LEU A 25 7.34 0.90 -15.01
N ALA A 26 6.10 0.45 -15.24
CA ALA A 26 5.37 0.73 -16.48
C ALA A 26 4.99 2.22 -16.61
N LEU A 27 4.56 2.86 -15.51
CA LEU A 27 4.32 4.30 -15.45
C LEU A 27 5.60 5.08 -15.74
N LEU A 28 6.73 4.67 -15.16
CA LEU A 28 8.04 5.24 -15.46
C LEU A 28 8.40 5.09 -16.95
N ALA A 29 8.17 3.90 -17.53
CA ALA A 29 8.45 3.64 -18.94
C ALA A 29 7.72 4.60 -19.88
N ALA A 30 6.46 4.95 -19.60
CA ALA A 30 5.70 5.93 -20.38
C ALA A 30 6.37 7.33 -20.45
N GLY A 31 7.17 7.69 -19.44
CA GLY A 31 7.95 8.93 -19.38
C GLY A 31 9.36 8.84 -19.98
N THR A 32 9.81 7.66 -20.40
CA THR A 32 11.18 7.42 -20.91
C THR A 32 11.23 7.27 -22.43
N ASN A 33 12.45 7.38 -22.99
CA ASN A 33 12.72 7.22 -24.41
C ASN A 33 14.05 6.46 -24.66
N GLY A 34 14.49 6.36 -25.91
CA GLY A 34 15.88 6.00 -26.24
C GLY A 34 16.33 4.60 -25.79
N ALA A 35 17.44 4.54 -25.06
CA ALA A 35 17.96 3.31 -24.44
C ALA A 35 17.17 2.96 -23.15
N THR A 36 16.82 3.96 -22.35
CA THR A 36 16.21 3.79 -21.03
C THR A 36 14.84 3.13 -21.12
N LEU A 37 14.04 3.51 -22.13
CA LEU A 37 12.78 2.84 -22.46
C LEU A 37 13.00 1.36 -22.87
N ARG A 38 14.04 1.05 -23.66
CA ARG A 38 14.34 -0.32 -24.08
C ARG A 38 14.80 -1.19 -22.91
N GLN A 39 15.58 -0.66 -21.97
CA GLN A 39 15.95 -1.37 -20.75
C GLN A 39 14.72 -1.66 -19.88
N LEU A 40 13.82 -0.69 -19.69
CA LEU A 40 12.56 -0.88 -18.97
C LEU A 40 11.64 -1.91 -19.64
N LEU A 41 11.47 -1.84 -20.97
CA LEU A 41 10.67 -2.82 -21.73
C LEU A 41 11.23 -4.24 -21.60
N THR A 42 12.54 -4.40 -21.74
CA THR A 42 13.24 -5.68 -21.58
C THR A 42 13.07 -6.23 -20.16
N PHE A 43 13.27 -5.38 -19.14
CA PHE A 43 13.10 -5.75 -17.73
C PHE A 43 11.67 -6.15 -17.36
N LEU A 44 10.67 -5.50 -17.98
CA LEU A 44 9.26 -5.78 -17.77
C LEU A 44 8.73 -6.93 -18.66
N GLY A 45 9.57 -7.51 -19.52
CA GLY A 45 9.18 -8.58 -20.44
C GLY A 45 8.08 -8.12 -21.40
N SER A 46 8.26 -6.97 -22.04
CA SER A 46 7.30 -6.39 -23.00
C SER A 46 8.03 -5.97 -24.27
N GLU A 47 7.42 -6.31 -25.41
CA GLU A 47 8.05 -6.14 -26.74
C GLU A 47 8.15 -4.65 -27.13
N ASP A 48 7.09 -3.88 -26.84
CA ASP A 48 7.03 -2.44 -27.05
C ASP A 48 6.15 -1.73 -26.00
N ALA A 49 6.09 -0.41 -26.10
CA ALA A 49 5.33 0.44 -25.17
C ALA A 49 3.80 0.24 -25.26
N HIS A 50 3.26 -0.22 -26.40
CA HIS A 50 1.84 -0.53 -26.55
C HIS A 50 1.50 -1.86 -25.87
N HIS A 51 2.31 -2.90 -26.07
CA HIS A 51 2.21 -4.17 -25.33
C HIS A 51 2.26 -3.89 -23.82
N LEU A 52 3.25 -3.11 -23.36
CA LEU A 52 3.36 -2.73 -21.94
C LEU A 52 2.14 -1.96 -21.42
N ALA A 53 1.61 -1.01 -22.20
CA ALA A 53 0.40 -0.25 -21.84
C ALA A 53 -0.84 -1.16 -21.76
N VAL A 54 -1.06 -2.05 -22.73
CA VAL A 54 -2.17 -3.02 -22.72
C VAL A 54 -2.05 -4.02 -21.57
N ALA A 55 -0.84 -4.52 -21.30
CA ALA A 55 -0.58 -5.40 -20.15
C ALA A 55 -0.85 -4.68 -18.82
N THR A 56 -0.47 -3.39 -18.69
CA THR A 56 -0.68 -2.61 -17.47
C THR A 56 -2.14 -2.19 -17.28
N ALA A 57 -2.85 -1.82 -18.36
CA ALA A 57 -4.27 -1.54 -18.33
C ALA A 57 -5.09 -2.78 -17.92
N ARG A 58 -4.69 -3.99 -18.37
CA ARG A 58 -5.25 -5.26 -17.88
C ARG A 58 -4.89 -5.52 -16.42
N LEU A 59 -3.63 -5.30 -16.03
CA LEU A 59 -3.14 -5.50 -14.67
C LEU A 59 -3.97 -4.71 -13.65
N LEU A 60 -4.19 -3.41 -13.94
CA LEU A 60 -4.92 -2.46 -13.10
C LEU A 60 -6.43 -2.41 -13.38
N ALA A 61 -6.94 -3.22 -14.30
CA ALA A 61 -8.38 -3.32 -14.55
C ALA A 61 -9.09 -3.69 -13.25
N ASP A 62 -10.11 -2.89 -12.90
CA ASP A 62 -10.96 -3.05 -11.72
C ASP A 62 -10.30 -3.05 -10.33
N VAL A 63 -8.97 -2.91 -10.23
CA VAL A 63 -8.19 -3.03 -8.97
C VAL A 63 -8.64 -2.10 -7.86
N ASN A 64 -9.10 -0.89 -8.21
CA ASN A 64 -9.64 0.12 -7.28
C ASN A 64 -11.18 0.10 -7.18
N THR A 65 -11.85 -0.83 -7.85
CA THR A 65 -13.31 -1.04 -7.75
C THR A 65 -13.66 -2.17 -6.77
N TRP A 66 -12.74 -3.12 -6.55
CA TRP A 66 -12.92 -4.21 -5.61
C TRP A 66 -12.71 -3.74 -4.16
N PRO A 67 -13.70 -3.88 -3.26
CA PRO A 67 -13.63 -3.29 -1.91
C PRO A 67 -12.58 -3.91 -0.99
N GLN A 68 -11.94 -5.00 -1.43
CA GLN A 68 -10.84 -5.68 -0.74
C GLN A 68 -9.48 -5.02 -0.98
N LEU A 69 -9.35 -4.18 -2.01
CA LEU A 69 -8.08 -3.60 -2.48
C LEU A 69 -8.10 -2.07 -2.40
N SER A 70 -6.90 -1.49 -2.35
CA SER A 70 -6.68 -0.05 -2.48
C SER A 70 -5.29 0.17 -3.06
N PHE A 71 -5.20 0.66 -4.30
CA PHE A 71 -3.97 0.86 -5.05
C PHE A 71 -3.70 2.34 -5.31
N ALA A 72 -2.48 2.78 -5.03
CA ALA A 72 -1.99 4.10 -5.37
C ALA A 72 -0.65 3.98 -6.13
N ALA A 73 -0.54 4.66 -7.26
CA ALA A 73 0.73 4.95 -7.91
C ALA A 73 0.86 6.46 -8.10
N SER A 74 2.06 6.99 -7.96
CA SER A 74 2.31 8.42 -8.10
C SER A 74 3.75 8.73 -8.50
N VAL A 75 3.89 9.73 -9.36
CA VAL A 75 5.18 10.31 -9.74
C VAL A 75 5.21 11.75 -9.27
N PHE A 76 6.14 12.05 -8.37
CA PHE A 76 6.39 13.39 -7.85
C PHE A 76 7.68 13.91 -8.46
N VAL A 77 7.59 15.00 -9.20
CA VAL A 77 8.71 15.65 -9.88
C VAL A 77 9.00 16.99 -9.20
N ASP A 78 10.25 17.43 -9.19
CA ASP A 78 10.60 18.75 -8.67
C ASP A 78 9.84 19.89 -9.38
N ARG A 79 9.40 20.90 -8.63
CA ARG A 79 8.56 22.01 -9.11
C ARG A 79 9.20 22.86 -10.21
N THR A 80 10.52 22.83 -10.38
CA THR A 80 11.18 23.50 -11.51
C THR A 80 11.03 22.78 -12.85
N LEU A 81 10.43 21.58 -12.87
CA LEU A 81 10.25 20.75 -14.06
C LEU A 81 8.79 20.71 -14.51
N HIS A 82 8.59 20.89 -15.82
CA HIS A 82 7.29 20.98 -16.48
C HIS A 82 6.90 19.62 -17.07
N LEU A 83 6.00 18.91 -16.40
CA LEU A 83 5.41 17.65 -16.89
C LEU A 83 4.77 17.84 -18.26
N THR A 84 4.92 16.86 -19.16
CA THR A 84 4.24 16.89 -20.46
C THR A 84 2.74 16.56 -20.31
N PRO A 85 1.85 17.21 -21.09
CA PRO A 85 0.43 16.85 -21.12
C PRO A 85 0.19 15.37 -21.49
N GLU A 86 1.02 14.83 -22.37
CA GLU A 86 0.97 13.46 -22.86
C GLU A 86 1.27 12.47 -21.72
N PHE A 87 2.32 12.72 -20.93
CA PHE A 87 2.67 11.89 -19.78
C PHE A 87 1.62 11.97 -18.68
N GLY A 88 1.14 13.17 -18.34
CA GLY A 88 0.07 13.34 -17.35
C GLY A 88 -1.24 12.62 -17.75
N SER A 89 -1.56 12.65 -19.04
CA SER A 89 -2.71 11.93 -19.61
C SER A 89 -2.51 10.41 -19.55
N ALA A 90 -1.34 9.90 -19.93
CA ALA A 90 -1.02 8.47 -19.88
C ALA A 90 -1.02 7.95 -18.43
N ALA A 91 -0.39 8.67 -17.51
CA ALA A 91 -0.36 8.33 -16.09
C ALA A 91 -1.77 8.20 -15.49
N THR A 92 -2.64 9.18 -15.77
CA THR A 92 -4.02 9.19 -15.27
C THR A 92 -4.85 8.06 -15.89
N SER A 93 -4.78 7.87 -17.21
CA SER A 93 -5.68 6.97 -17.95
C SER A 93 -5.26 5.50 -17.96
N VAL A 94 -3.96 5.20 -18.05
CA VAL A 94 -3.44 3.82 -18.16
C VAL A 94 -2.99 3.28 -16.80
N HIS A 95 -2.39 4.13 -15.96
CA HIS A 95 -1.76 3.71 -14.70
C HIS A 95 -2.58 4.03 -13.45
N GLN A 96 -3.76 4.67 -13.60
CA GLN A 96 -4.58 5.21 -12.49
C GLN A 96 -3.74 6.07 -11.52
N ALA A 97 -2.68 6.70 -12.03
CA ALA A 97 -1.63 7.32 -11.25
C ALA A 97 -1.75 8.84 -11.25
N VAL A 98 -1.35 9.47 -10.14
CA VAL A 98 -1.34 10.92 -10.02
C VAL A 98 0.09 11.46 -10.19
N THR A 99 0.26 12.39 -11.11
CA THR A 99 1.50 13.13 -11.33
C THR A 99 1.44 14.48 -10.62
N ARG A 100 2.45 14.84 -9.81
CA ARG A 100 2.52 16.17 -9.15
C ARG A 100 3.90 16.80 -9.20
N SER A 101 3.90 18.13 -9.18
CA SER A 101 5.09 18.97 -9.04
C SER A 101 5.26 19.40 -7.58
N ALA A 102 6.22 18.81 -6.88
CA ALA A 102 6.54 19.09 -5.47
C ALA A 102 7.84 19.90 -5.37
N ASP A 103 7.97 20.80 -4.39
CA ASP A 103 9.20 21.59 -4.24
C ASP A 103 10.27 20.81 -3.46
N PHE A 104 11.31 20.35 -4.16
CA PHE A 104 12.47 19.67 -3.57
C PHE A 104 13.73 20.56 -3.56
N LYS A 105 13.69 21.75 -4.18
CA LYS A 105 14.83 22.68 -4.33
C LYS A 105 14.75 23.97 -3.49
N ASN A 106 13.54 24.37 -3.07
CA ASN A 106 13.12 25.69 -2.57
C ASN A 106 13.08 26.82 -3.62
N HIS A 107 11.95 27.52 -3.69
CA HIS A 107 11.90 28.98 -3.90
C HIS A 107 10.97 29.65 -2.87
N PRO A 108 11.42 30.65 -2.09
CA PRO A 108 10.64 31.21 -0.98
C PRO A 108 9.78 32.42 -1.40
N GLU A 109 8.66 32.18 -2.10
CA GLU A 109 7.70 33.26 -2.43
C GLU A 109 6.24 32.86 -2.14
N ALA A 110 5.45 33.85 -1.70
CA ALA A 110 3.99 33.78 -1.49
C ALA A 110 3.44 32.65 -0.58
N ALA A 111 4.03 32.45 0.61
CA ALA A 111 3.31 31.80 1.71
C ALA A 111 2.17 32.72 2.22
N MET A 112 0.97 32.62 1.64
CA MET A 112 -0.20 33.32 2.17
C MET A 112 -0.54 32.81 3.59
N PRO A 113 -0.78 33.70 4.57
CA PRO A 113 -1.09 33.29 5.94
C PRO A 113 -2.52 32.75 6.05
N LEU A 114 -2.66 31.42 5.97
CA LEU A 114 -3.89 30.73 6.39
C LEU A 114 -4.05 30.83 7.90
N GLY A 115 -4.76 31.86 8.35
CA GLY A 115 -5.13 32.05 9.75
C GLY A 115 -6.15 31.02 10.23
N LEU A 116 -5.67 29.90 10.78
CA LEU A 116 -6.46 29.02 11.65
C LEU A 116 -5.98 29.18 13.10
N ASP A 117 -6.72 29.94 13.91
CA ASP A 117 -6.52 30.01 15.37
C ASP A 117 -6.99 28.71 16.03
N LEU A 118 -6.09 27.72 16.12
CA LEU A 118 -6.36 26.42 16.74
C LEU A 118 -6.36 26.52 18.27
N ARG A 119 -7.36 27.22 18.82
CA ARG A 119 -7.73 27.10 20.24
C ARG A 119 -8.56 25.83 20.45
N PRO A 120 -8.18 24.92 21.36
CA PRO A 120 -8.98 23.74 21.68
C PRO A 120 -10.18 24.14 22.55
N ASP A 121 -11.39 24.08 21.99
CA ASP A 121 -12.62 24.23 22.76
C ASP A 121 -12.80 23.08 23.76
N ARG A 122 -13.27 23.38 24.97
CA ARG A 122 -13.40 22.45 26.09
C ARG A 122 -14.85 22.01 26.30
N GLY A 123 -15.45 21.43 25.26
CA GLY A 123 -16.73 20.73 25.36
C GLY A 123 -16.66 19.55 26.35
N ARG A 124 -17.46 19.59 27.42
CA ARG A 124 -17.55 18.50 28.40
C ARG A 124 -18.42 17.35 27.88
N PRO A 125 -18.04 16.08 28.07
CA PRO A 125 -18.96 14.96 27.87
C PRO A 125 -19.90 14.81 29.08
N THR A 126 -21.21 14.90 28.84
CA THR A 126 -22.22 14.59 29.87
C THR A 126 -22.63 13.13 29.77
N LEU A 127 -22.43 12.36 30.85
CA LEU A 127 -22.95 10.99 30.94
C LEU A 127 -24.49 11.02 30.93
N MET A 128 -25.11 10.17 30.10
CA MET A 128 -26.46 9.70 30.32
C MET A 128 -26.45 8.18 30.43
N ARG A 129 -27.08 7.66 31.47
CA ARG A 129 -26.96 6.27 31.94
C ARG A 129 -28.34 5.63 31.94
N TYR A 130 -28.68 4.90 30.88
CA TYR A 130 -29.90 4.11 30.88
C TYR A 130 -29.72 2.78 31.63
N ILE A 131 -30.81 2.33 32.26
CA ILE A 131 -30.83 1.15 33.13
C ILE A 131 -31.78 0.13 32.50
N GLU A 132 -31.31 -1.10 32.31
CA GLU A 132 -32.16 -2.22 31.93
C GLU A 132 -32.89 -2.79 33.16
N ARG A 133 -34.20 -2.97 33.04
CA ARG A 133 -35.01 -3.94 33.80
C ARG A 133 -36.00 -4.56 32.82
N GLY A 134 -36.13 -5.89 32.84
CA GLY A 134 -36.83 -6.65 31.81
C GLY A 134 -38.17 -7.27 32.23
N GLY A 135 -38.75 -8.03 31.29
CA GLY A 135 -40.08 -8.68 31.39
C GLY A 135 -41.19 -7.84 30.74
N GLY A 136 -42.13 -8.40 29.97
CA GLY A 136 -42.24 -9.78 29.49
C GLY A 136 -43.62 -10.07 28.84
N HIS A 137 -43.68 -11.06 27.93
CA HIS A 137 -44.87 -11.55 27.19
C HIS A 137 -45.59 -10.56 26.23
N GLY A 138 -46.31 -11.08 25.23
CA GLY A 138 -47.32 -10.31 24.45
C GLY A 138 -47.38 -10.58 22.94
N SER A 139 -48.18 -11.58 22.54
CA SER A 139 -48.77 -11.85 21.20
C SER A 139 -48.73 -10.78 20.07
N THR A 140 -48.29 -11.23 18.88
CA THR A 140 -48.83 -10.99 17.51
C THR A 140 -49.77 -9.82 17.20
N HIS A 141 -49.45 -9.06 16.15
CA HIS A 141 -50.39 -8.66 15.07
C HIS A 141 -49.63 -8.23 13.79
N GLU A 142 -50.25 -8.38 12.63
CA GLU A 142 -49.84 -7.78 11.34
C GLU A 142 -50.36 -6.34 11.20
N VAL A 143 -49.80 -5.53 10.30
CA VAL A 143 -50.52 -4.64 9.35
C VAL A 143 -49.56 -3.95 8.35
N GLU A 144 -50.13 -3.54 7.22
CA GLU A 144 -49.62 -3.20 5.88
C GLU A 144 -48.67 -1.98 5.69
N LEU A 145 -48.28 -1.76 4.43
CA LEU A 145 -47.47 -0.62 3.94
C LEU A 145 -48.31 0.64 3.67
N SER A 146 -47.69 1.82 3.73
CA SER A 146 -48.14 2.97 2.90
C SER A 146 -47.04 4.02 2.58
N THR A 147 -46.86 4.25 1.27
CA THR A 147 -46.54 5.51 0.55
C THR A 147 -45.43 6.48 0.97
N LEU A 148 -44.67 6.92 -0.04
CA LEU A 148 -43.78 8.09 -0.07
C LEU A 148 -44.54 9.43 0.00
N PRO A 149 -43.83 10.58 0.13
CA PRO A 149 -43.83 11.48 -1.02
C PRO A 149 -42.46 12.10 -1.38
N THR A 150 -42.34 12.51 -2.64
CA THR A 150 -41.21 13.24 -3.24
C THR A 150 -41.55 14.72 -3.39
N TYR A 151 -40.58 15.65 -3.29
CA TYR A 151 -40.65 16.90 -4.07
C TYR A 151 -39.28 17.51 -4.40
N THR A 152 -39.29 18.49 -5.31
CA THR A 152 -38.15 18.98 -6.11
C THR A 152 -37.61 20.36 -5.72
N GLN A 153 -36.43 20.68 -6.25
CA GLN A 153 -35.81 22.01 -6.17
C GLN A 153 -36.48 23.04 -7.10
N THR A 154 -36.33 24.31 -6.76
CA THR A 154 -36.51 25.46 -7.66
C THR A 154 -35.29 26.38 -7.63
N LEU A 155 -34.99 27.02 -8.76
CA LEU A 155 -33.99 28.10 -8.87
C LEU A 155 -34.68 29.46 -8.72
N ASP A 156 -33.92 30.50 -8.36
CA ASP A 156 -33.91 31.71 -9.21
C ASP A 156 -32.58 32.48 -9.13
N ARG A 157 -32.41 33.46 -10.03
CA ARG A 157 -31.29 34.42 -10.14
C ARG A 157 -31.81 35.84 -10.00
N SER A 158 -30.97 36.78 -9.57
CA SER A 158 -30.85 38.10 -10.22
C SER A 158 -29.67 38.92 -9.65
N ARG A 159 -29.41 40.09 -10.26
CA ARG A 159 -28.32 41.03 -9.93
C ARG A 159 -28.93 42.40 -9.55
N GLY A 160 -28.21 43.21 -8.78
CA GLY A 160 -28.50 44.64 -8.58
C GLY A 160 -27.35 45.36 -7.88
N SER A 161 -27.08 46.61 -8.25
CA SER A 161 -25.91 47.38 -7.78
C SER A 161 -26.17 48.89 -7.77
N THR A 162 -25.74 49.61 -6.73
CA THR A 162 -25.29 51.02 -6.84
C THR A 162 -24.53 51.55 -5.61
N THR A 163 -23.86 52.68 -5.87
CA THR A 163 -23.11 53.65 -5.03
C THR A 163 -23.97 54.38 -3.95
N SER A 164 -23.50 55.23 -3.01
CA SER A 164 -22.22 55.96 -2.80
C SER A 164 -22.10 56.70 -1.42
N SER A 165 -20.88 56.75 -0.85
CA SER A 165 -20.12 57.93 -0.32
C SER A 165 -20.54 58.76 0.94
N ILE A 166 -19.53 59.50 1.48
CA ILE A 166 -19.56 60.61 2.50
C ILE A 166 -19.78 60.14 3.98
N ALA A 167 -19.12 60.62 5.06
CA ALA A 167 -18.20 61.76 5.34
C ALA A 167 -17.13 61.47 6.44
N VAL A 168 -16.24 62.45 6.71
CA VAL A 168 -15.33 62.56 7.91
C VAL A 168 -15.28 64.04 8.35
N PRO A 169 -15.10 64.40 9.65
CA PRO A 169 -13.91 65.19 10.05
C PRO A 169 -13.44 65.07 11.54
N GLY A 170 -12.27 65.67 11.86
CA GLY A 170 -11.71 65.90 13.23
C GLY A 170 -10.55 64.96 13.61
N GLN A 171 -9.27 65.34 13.78
CA GLN A 171 -8.62 66.42 14.58
C GLN A 171 -8.94 66.30 16.10
N SER A 172 -7.99 66.31 17.05
CA SER A 172 -6.72 67.09 17.13
C SER A 172 -5.57 66.43 17.94
N ARG A 173 -4.38 67.06 17.91
CA ARG A 173 -3.16 66.92 18.77
C ARG A 173 -2.63 68.36 19.09
N PRO A 174 -1.57 68.62 19.90
CA PRO A 174 -0.61 67.74 20.61
C PRO A 174 -0.98 67.54 22.12
N THR A 175 -0.20 67.63 23.23
CA THR A 175 1.17 68.11 23.59
C THR A 175 1.70 67.42 24.88
N ALA A 176 2.70 67.96 25.59
CA ALA A 176 4.01 67.33 25.77
C ALA A 176 4.69 67.67 27.13
N GLN A 177 5.93 67.18 27.35
CA GLN A 177 6.80 67.20 28.56
C GLN A 177 6.66 65.98 29.50
N GLY A 178 7.73 65.35 30.01
CA GLY A 178 9.16 65.53 29.72
C GLY A 178 10.12 64.66 30.57
N TYR A 179 11.38 64.52 30.12
CA TYR A 179 12.55 63.85 30.77
C TYR A 179 12.50 62.31 30.96
N GLY A 180 13.58 61.53 30.77
CA GLY A 180 14.91 61.83 30.16
C GLY A 180 15.97 60.72 30.39
N ASN A 181 17.02 60.67 29.53
CA ASN A 181 18.23 59.80 29.59
C ASN A 181 18.04 58.26 29.32
N ARG A 182 18.99 57.52 28.72
CA ARG A 182 20.14 57.81 27.82
C ARG A 182 20.68 56.51 27.18
N TYR A 183 21.65 56.65 26.25
CA TYR A 183 22.40 55.61 25.51
C TYR A 183 21.62 54.86 24.42
N SER A 184 22.21 54.39 23.32
CA SER A 184 23.30 54.91 22.44
C SER A 184 23.49 53.89 21.31
N ASP A 185 23.21 54.26 20.06
CA ASP A 185 23.31 53.36 18.90
C ASP A 185 24.72 53.37 18.26
N PRO A 186 25.26 52.20 17.89
CA PRO A 186 26.30 52.06 16.88
C PRO A 186 25.81 51.23 15.68
N SER A 187 25.59 51.90 14.55
CA SER A 187 25.08 51.28 13.32
C SER A 187 26.05 50.23 12.74
N PRO A 188 25.59 49.04 12.30
CA PRO A 188 26.44 48.03 11.68
C PRO A 188 26.76 48.37 10.22
N THR A 189 28.04 48.33 9.86
CA THR A 189 28.54 48.56 8.49
C THR A 189 28.58 47.28 7.64
N ASN A 190 28.74 47.45 6.32
CA ASN A 190 28.76 46.37 5.33
C ASN A 190 29.82 45.28 5.61
N LEU A 191 29.39 44.01 5.60
CA LEU A 191 30.23 42.82 5.39
C LEU A 191 29.47 41.78 4.51
N PRO A 192 30.16 40.84 3.83
CA PRO A 192 29.70 40.36 2.51
C PRO A 192 28.74 39.15 2.49
N TRP A 193 28.01 39.07 1.37
CA TRP A 193 26.90 38.17 1.02
C TRP A 193 27.31 36.72 0.67
N HIS A 194 28.25 36.13 1.41
CA HIS A 194 28.76 34.76 1.15
C HIS A 194 28.62 33.80 2.34
N GLN A 195 27.38 33.43 2.68
CA GLN A 195 27.10 32.23 3.48
C GLN A 195 25.92 31.41 2.91
N LEU A 196 26.29 30.32 2.22
CA LEU A 196 25.57 29.08 1.96
C LEU A 196 24.03 29.07 2.12
N SER A 197 23.35 29.05 0.96
CA SER A 197 21.90 28.82 0.83
C SER A 197 21.49 27.38 1.18
N HIS A 198 21.55 27.01 2.46
CA HIS A 198 20.98 25.75 2.93
C HIS A 198 19.43 25.82 2.92
N PRO A 199 18.73 24.89 2.26
CA PRO A 199 17.26 24.91 2.23
C PRO A 199 16.68 24.66 3.63
N THR A 200 15.75 25.52 4.05
CA THR A 200 15.11 25.44 5.36
C THR A 200 14.30 24.14 5.52
N PRO A 201 14.39 23.42 6.66
CA PRO A 201 13.78 22.10 6.85
C PRO A 201 12.25 22.00 6.62
N LEU A 202 11.53 23.12 6.62
CA LEU A 202 10.08 23.20 6.55
C LEU A 202 9.50 22.88 5.15
N LEU A 203 10.21 23.20 4.07
CA LEU A 203 9.68 23.06 2.70
C LEU A 203 9.71 21.61 2.21
N ILE A 204 10.83 20.90 2.43
CA ILE A 204 10.91 19.44 2.17
C ILE A 204 9.86 18.67 3.00
N GLN A 205 9.56 19.13 4.22
CA GLN A 205 8.46 18.56 5.02
C GLN A 205 7.07 18.76 4.40
N GLN A 206 6.82 19.88 3.69
CA GLN A 206 5.55 20.09 2.98
C GLN A 206 5.41 19.13 1.79
N ALA A 207 6.46 18.97 0.98
CA ALA A 207 6.47 18.00 -0.13
C ALA A 207 6.21 16.57 0.38
N ILE A 208 6.89 16.15 1.44
CA ILE A 208 6.69 14.85 2.09
C ILE A 208 5.26 14.72 2.65
N ALA A 209 4.73 15.76 3.29
CA ALA A 209 3.38 15.75 3.83
C ALA A 209 2.30 15.65 2.74
N GLU A 210 2.50 16.27 1.57
CA GLU A 210 1.60 16.16 0.42
C GLU A 210 1.60 14.73 -0.15
N VAL A 211 2.77 14.13 -0.38
CA VAL A 211 2.93 12.74 -0.82
C VAL A 211 2.23 11.78 0.15
N ASN A 212 2.53 11.91 1.44
CA ASN A 212 2.00 11.03 2.47
C ASN A 212 0.50 11.20 2.66
N ARG A 213 -0.03 12.42 2.58
CA ARG A 213 -1.46 12.69 2.62
C ARG A 213 -2.17 12.08 1.42
N PHE A 214 -1.61 12.21 0.21
CA PHE A 214 -2.21 11.63 -0.99
C PHE A 214 -2.31 10.10 -0.88
N ILE A 215 -1.21 9.42 -0.56
CA ILE A 215 -1.20 7.95 -0.49
C ILE A 215 -2.06 7.46 0.68
N ALA A 216 -2.11 8.19 1.80
CA ALA A 216 -3.07 7.90 2.87
C ALA A 216 -4.52 8.01 2.38
N GLN A 217 -4.90 9.10 1.70
CA GLN A 217 -6.27 9.24 1.17
C GLN A 217 -6.60 8.14 0.15
N ALA A 218 -5.70 7.83 -0.78
CA ALA A 218 -5.88 6.78 -1.80
C ALA A 218 -5.92 5.34 -1.21
N THR A 219 -5.43 5.13 0.01
CA THR A 219 -5.44 3.83 0.70
C THR A 219 -6.42 3.75 1.88
N ALA A 220 -7.39 4.68 1.94
CA ALA A 220 -8.34 4.81 3.05
C ALA A 220 -7.68 4.91 4.44
N TRP A 221 -6.59 5.69 4.50
CA TRP A 221 -5.73 5.97 5.65
C TRP A 221 -4.94 4.76 6.19
N ARG A 222 -4.79 3.69 5.40
CA ARG A 222 -4.12 2.46 5.84
C ARG A 222 -2.63 2.41 5.52
N LEU A 223 -2.16 3.07 4.46
CA LEU A 223 -0.75 3.35 4.26
C LEU A 223 -0.48 4.82 4.57
N THR A 224 0.22 5.09 5.66
CA THR A 224 0.64 6.45 6.05
C THR A 224 2.17 6.52 6.11
N ASN A 225 2.73 7.73 6.03
CA ASN A 225 4.18 7.95 6.14
C ASN A 225 5.02 7.08 5.17
N VAL A 226 4.61 7.00 3.90
CA VAL A 226 5.27 6.22 2.83
C VAL A 226 6.64 6.80 2.47
N LEU A 227 6.74 8.13 2.43
CA LEU A 227 7.96 8.88 2.17
C LEU A 227 8.44 9.52 3.48
N THR A 228 9.71 9.39 3.82
CA THR A 228 10.30 10.01 5.03
C THR A 228 11.48 10.93 4.68
N ARG A 229 11.92 11.75 5.66
CA ARG A 229 12.89 12.84 5.44
C ARG A 229 14.28 12.36 5.01
N ASP A 230 14.63 11.14 5.37
CA ASP A 230 15.82 10.40 4.92
C ASP A 230 15.78 10.02 3.43
N MET A 231 14.59 9.94 2.81
CA MET A 231 14.40 9.52 1.42
C MET A 231 14.40 10.68 0.41
N VAL A 232 14.42 11.94 0.87
CA VAL A 232 14.36 13.13 0.02
C VAL A 232 15.34 14.19 0.50
N GLY A 233 16.19 14.65 -0.41
CA GLY A 233 17.13 15.76 -0.18
C GLY A 233 17.13 16.75 -1.35
N PRO A 234 17.96 17.82 -1.28
CA PRO A 234 18.00 18.87 -2.31
C PRO A 234 18.43 18.39 -3.70
N THR A 235 19.03 17.19 -3.77
CA THR A 235 19.40 16.51 -5.01
C THR A 235 18.24 15.73 -5.63
N THR A 236 17.19 15.37 -4.88
CA THR A 236 16.01 14.67 -5.40
C THR A 236 15.36 15.47 -6.54
N LYS A 237 15.01 14.80 -7.63
CA LYS A 237 14.34 15.39 -8.81
C LYS A 237 13.04 14.67 -9.16
N LEU A 238 12.97 13.36 -8.89
CA LEU A 238 11.86 12.49 -9.26
C LEU A 238 11.74 11.36 -8.23
N VAL A 239 10.56 11.24 -7.62
CA VAL A 239 10.16 10.16 -6.70
C VAL A 239 9.03 9.36 -7.35
N LEU A 240 9.23 8.05 -7.54
CA LEU A 240 8.15 7.12 -7.85
C LEU A 240 7.69 6.48 -6.54
N ALA A 241 6.44 6.73 -6.14
CA ALA A 241 5.89 6.25 -4.87
C ALA A 241 4.61 5.44 -5.10
N ASN A 242 4.66 4.15 -4.76
CA ASN A 242 3.57 3.21 -4.97
C ASN A 242 3.13 2.54 -3.66
N GLY A 243 1.82 2.33 -3.54
CA GLY A 243 1.18 1.66 -2.41
C GLY A 243 0.18 0.61 -2.89
N LEU A 244 0.20 -0.57 -2.28
CA LEU A 244 -0.90 -1.52 -2.35
C LEU A 244 -1.29 -1.96 -0.95
N HIS A 245 -2.59 -1.88 -0.65
CA HIS A 245 -3.19 -2.39 0.56
C HIS A 245 -4.29 -3.39 0.21
N PHE A 246 -4.35 -4.51 0.95
CA PHE A 246 -5.40 -5.52 0.83
C PHE A 246 -5.95 -5.87 2.21
N LYS A 247 -7.28 -5.80 2.37
CA LYS A 247 -7.99 -6.32 3.54
C LYS A 247 -9.23 -7.07 3.08
N ALA A 248 -9.27 -8.36 3.36
CA ALA A 248 -10.32 -9.24 2.88
C ALA A 248 -10.86 -10.16 3.98
N THR A 249 -12.10 -10.55 3.81
CA THR A 249 -12.88 -11.43 4.67
C THR A 249 -12.62 -12.88 4.26
N TRP A 250 -12.17 -13.78 5.14
CA TRP A 250 -11.98 -15.20 4.80
C TRP A 250 -13.30 -15.86 4.34
N ALA A 251 -13.21 -16.74 3.33
CA ALA A 251 -14.34 -17.56 2.87
C ALA A 251 -14.72 -18.67 3.87
N ARG A 252 -13.74 -19.11 4.67
CA ARG A 252 -13.90 -19.97 5.85
C ARG A 252 -13.25 -19.26 7.02
N LYS A 253 -14.03 -18.91 8.04
CA LYS A 253 -13.51 -18.28 9.27
C LYS A 253 -12.51 -19.17 9.99
N PHE A 254 -11.72 -18.53 10.83
CA PHE A 254 -11.17 -19.15 12.02
C PHE A 254 -12.09 -18.73 13.18
N GLU A 255 -12.45 -19.65 14.08
CA GLU A 255 -13.29 -19.28 15.21
C GLU A 255 -12.42 -18.64 16.31
N PRO A 256 -12.78 -17.48 16.89
CA PRO A 256 -11.96 -16.85 17.93
C PRO A 256 -11.76 -17.71 19.17
N SER A 257 -12.67 -18.63 19.49
CA SER A 257 -12.51 -19.62 20.57
C SER A 257 -11.34 -20.58 20.34
N ASP A 258 -11.02 -20.86 19.07
CA ASP A 258 -10.04 -21.86 18.68
C ASP A 258 -8.64 -21.24 18.54
N THR A 259 -8.52 -19.92 18.72
CA THR A 259 -7.27 -19.18 18.59
C THR A 259 -6.40 -19.35 19.85
N VAL A 260 -5.29 -20.07 19.70
CA VAL A 260 -4.48 -20.54 20.84
C VAL A 260 -3.07 -19.92 20.86
N ARG A 261 -2.62 -19.43 22.02
CA ARG A 261 -1.26 -18.85 22.19
C ARG A 261 -0.17 -19.93 22.30
N ARG A 262 0.53 -20.20 21.20
CA ARG A 262 1.65 -21.15 21.09
C ARG A 262 2.99 -20.40 20.93
N HIS A 263 4.09 -21.14 20.99
CA HIS A 263 5.41 -20.60 20.62
C HIS A 263 5.57 -20.57 19.10
N PHE A 264 6.16 -19.49 18.59
CA PHE A 264 6.76 -19.40 17.27
C PHE A 264 8.29 -19.35 17.46
N PHE A 265 9.00 -20.20 16.74
CA PHE A 265 10.45 -20.38 16.80
C PHE A 265 11.05 -19.62 15.61
N GLY A 266 11.73 -18.50 15.86
CA GLY A 266 12.30 -17.63 14.82
C GLY A 266 13.54 -18.22 14.13
N HIS A 267 14.48 -17.37 13.73
CA HIS A 267 15.79 -17.82 13.26
C HIS A 267 16.56 -18.53 14.39
N ASP A 268 17.41 -19.48 14.03
CA ASP A 268 18.30 -20.20 14.96
C ASP A 268 19.55 -19.34 15.28
N ASP A 269 19.32 -18.15 15.85
CA ASP A 269 20.35 -17.18 16.26
C ASP A 269 20.56 -17.09 17.79
N GLY A 270 19.84 -17.91 18.56
CA GLY A 270 19.80 -17.87 20.02
C GLY A 270 18.61 -17.08 20.61
N SER A 271 17.79 -16.42 19.77
CA SER A 271 16.57 -15.75 20.19
C SER A 271 15.58 -16.72 20.82
N ARG A 272 14.87 -16.26 21.86
CA ARG A 272 13.85 -17.07 22.55
C ARG A 272 12.56 -17.15 21.71
N PRO A 273 11.89 -18.32 21.63
CA PRO A 273 10.61 -18.45 20.93
C PRO A 273 9.52 -17.51 21.50
N VAL A 274 8.83 -16.78 20.62
CA VAL A 274 7.81 -15.78 20.99
C VAL A 274 6.42 -16.39 21.14
N ARG A 275 5.57 -15.88 22.04
CA ARG A 275 4.21 -16.43 22.31
C ARG A 275 3.08 -15.65 21.63
N VAL A 276 2.84 -15.97 20.36
CA VAL A 276 1.77 -15.38 19.54
C VAL A 276 0.49 -16.22 19.51
N PRO A 277 -0.68 -15.61 19.27
CA PRO A 277 -1.92 -16.33 18.96
C PRO A 277 -1.83 -17.02 17.59
N PHE A 278 -2.26 -18.28 17.52
CA PHE A 278 -2.41 -19.06 16.28
C PHE A 278 -3.88 -19.26 15.96
N LEU A 279 -4.27 -18.86 14.76
CA LEU A 279 -5.53 -19.19 14.11
C LEU A 279 -5.59 -20.70 13.85
N SER A 280 -6.64 -21.37 14.30
CA SER A 280 -6.79 -22.84 14.19
C SER A 280 -7.99 -23.22 13.32
N ALA A 281 -7.81 -24.18 12.40
CA ALA A 281 -8.87 -24.64 11.49
C ALA A 281 -8.63 -26.07 10.98
N ALA A 282 -8.62 -27.06 11.88
CA ALA A 282 -8.49 -28.47 11.48
C ALA A 282 -9.68 -28.95 10.62
N GLY A 283 -9.46 -30.00 9.82
CA GLY A 283 -10.47 -30.59 8.93
C GLY A 283 -10.03 -30.58 7.47
N MET A 284 -11.00 -30.66 6.53
CA MET A 284 -10.70 -30.54 5.10
C MET A 284 -10.20 -29.13 4.78
N GLN A 285 -9.04 -29.02 4.14
CA GLN A 285 -8.41 -27.77 3.68
C GLN A 285 -7.72 -28.01 2.33
N TYR A 286 -7.65 -26.99 1.47
CA TYR A 286 -6.79 -26.99 0.29
C TYR A 286 -5.33 -26.93 0.74
N ALA A 287 -4.62 -28.06 0.68
CA ALA A 287 -3.24 -28.18 1.13
C ALA A 287 -2.49 -29.24 0.32
N GLU A 288 -1.18 -29.06 0.17
CA GLU A 288 -0.30 -29.98 -0.56
C GLU A 288 1.07 -30.05 0.10
N ARG A 289 1.79 -31.17 -0.12
CA ARG A 289 3.13 -31.42 0.39
C ARG A 289 4.05 -31.68 -0.80
N PHE A 290 5.14 -30.93 -0.85
CA PHE A 290 6.18 -31.08 -1.86
C PHE A 290 7.37 -31.78 -1.21
N ASP A 291 7.63 -33.01 -1.63
CA ASP A 291 8.75 -33.85 -1.17
C ASP A 291 9.94 -33.72 -2.11
N ALA A 292 11.05 -33.19 -1.59
CA ALA A 292 12.33 -33.08 -2.29
C ALA A 292 13.44 -33.14 -1.23
N ILE A 293 14.48 -33.96 -1.45
CA ILE A 293 15.47 -34.28 -0.39
C ILE A 293 16.10 -33.01 0.19
N GLY A 294 15.85 -32.77 1.48
CA GLY A 294 16.28 -31.59 2.22
C GLY A 294 15.51 -30.31 1.90
N HIS A 295 14.85 -30.22 0.74
CA HIS A 295 14.13 -29.06 0.17
C HIS A 295 12.63 -29.01 0.50
N GLY A 296 12.11 -29.94 1.31
CA GLY A 296 10.69 -30.15 1.53
C GLY A 296 9.91 -28.96 2.15
N PHE A 297 8.76 -28.65 1.55
CA PHE A 297 7.79 -27.66 2.04
C PHE A 297 6.34 -28.11 1.85
N LYS A 298 5.44 -27.57 2.69
CA LYS A 298 3.98 -27.72 2.60
C LYS A 298 3.39 -26.40 2.09
N VAL A 299 2.27 -26.48 1.37
CA VAL A 299 1.47 -25.30 1.02
C VAL A 299 0.06 -25.45 1.57
N LEU A 300 -0.47 -24.40 2.18
CA LEU A 300 -1.86 -24.26 2.61
C LEU A 300 -2.50 -23.09 1.84
N GLN A 301 -3.69 -23.30 1.27
CA GLN A 301 -4.44 -22.27 0.56
C GLN A 301 -5.70 -21.89 1.33
N ARG A 302 -5.95 -20.58 1.45
CA ARG A 302 -7.12 -20.01 2.12
C ARG A 302 -7.78 -18.97 1.23
N PHE A 303 -8.94 -19.31 0.68
CA PHE A 303 -9.75 -18.42 -0.13
C PHE A 303 -10.37 -17.29 0.72
N TYR A 304 -10.44 -16.11 0.13
CA TYR A 304 -11.21 -14.98 0.64
C TYR A 304 -12.60 -14.97 0.02
N LYS A 305 -13.53 -14.26 0.66
CA LYS A 305 -14.88 -14.02 0.17
C LYS A 305 -14.81 -13.22 -1.14
N MET A 306 -15.36 -13.75 -2.24
CA MET A 306 -15.66 -12.94 -3.42
C MET A 306 -16.74 -11.93 -3.05
N VAL A 307 -16.50 -10.64 -3.35
CA VAL A 307 -17.46 -9.57 -3.09
C VAL A 307 -17.53 -8.59 -4.25
N GLY A 308 -18.76 -8.24 -4.62
CA GLY A 308 -19.04 -7.22 -5.62
C GLY A 308 -18.64 -5.83 -5.17
N ARG A 309 -18.71 -4.87 -6.10
CA ARG A 309 -18.44 -3.45 -5.83
C ARG A 309 -19.34 -2.83 -4.75
N ASP A 310 -20.44 -3.49 -4.38
CA ASP A 310 -21.35 -3.11 -3.28
C ASP A 310 -21.05 -3.80 -1.93
N GLY A 311 -19.97 -4.61 -1.86
CA GLY A 311 -19.56 -5.37 -0.68
C GLY A 311 -20.37 -6.65 -0.39
N LYS A 312 -21.43 -6.93 -1.17
CA LYS A 312 -22.23 -8.16 -1.02
C LYS A 312 -21.51 -9.35 -1.67
N LEU A 313 -21.97 -10.56 -1.36
CA LEU A 313 -21.48 -11.76 -2.02
C LEU A 313 -21.88 -11.72 -3.51
N ASP A 314 -20.88 -11.85 -4.38
CA ASP A 314 -21.03 -12.04 -5.81
C ASP A 314 -20.08 -13.18 -6.23
N LEU A 315 -20.51 -14.00 -7.19
CA LEU A 315 -19.74 -15.14 -7.71
C LEU A 315 -19.09 -14.83 -9.07
N GLY A 316 -19.41 -13.70 -9.69
CA GLY A 316 -18.68 -13.15 -10.84
C GLY A 316 -17.56 -12.17 -10.46
N SER A 317 -17.33 -11.96 -9.16
CA SER A 317 -16.25 -11.13 -8.63
C SER A 317 -14.99 -11.94 -8.33
N PRO A 318 -13.78 -11.37 -8.40
CA PRO A 318 -12.55 -12.14 -8.46
C PRO A 318 -12.29 -13.03 -7.24
N CYS A 319 -11.84 -14.25 -7.53
CA CYS A 319 -11.40 -15.19 -6.51
C CYS A 319 -10.00 -14.84 -5.98
N PHE A 320 -9.91 -14.21 -4.80
CA PHE A 320 -8.64 -13.99 -4.10
C PHE A 320 -8.33 -15.13 -3.12
N CYS A 321 -7.06 -15.51 -2.96
CA CYS A 321 -6.62 -16.40 -1.89
C CYS A 321 -5.24 -16.05 -1.33
N MET A 322 -4.98 -16.48 -0.09
CA MET A 322 -3.63 -16.54 0.48
C MET A 322 -3.08 -17.96 0.34
N LEU A 323 -1.82 -18.06 -0.09
CA LEU A 323 -1.01 -19.27 -0.11
C LEU A 323 0.09 -19.15 0.94
N VAL A 324 0.20 -20.11 1.86
CA VAL A 324 1.20 -20.15 2.94
C VAL A 324 2.15 -21.31 2.69
N PHE A 325 3.43 -21.00 2.46
CA PHE A 325 4.49 -21.93 2.10
C PHE A 325 5.41 -22.17 3.31
N LEU A 326 5.26 -23.34 3.92
CA LEU A 326 5.89 -23.72 5.17
C LEU A 326 6.97 -24.79 4.91
N PRO A 327 8.27 -24.49 5.07
CA PRO A 327 9.31 -25.52 5.13
C PRO A 327 8.99 -26.59 6.18
N TYR A 328 9.49 -27.82 6.02
CA TYR A 328 9.37 -28.82 7.09
C TYR A 328 10.64 -29.65 7.34
N ASP A 329 11.59 -29.69 6.41
CA ASP A 329 12.83 -30.45 6.62
C ASP A 329 13.74 -29.81 7.68
N ARG A 330 13.76 -28.47 7.77
CA ARG A 330 14.42 -27.69 8.84
C ARG A 330 13.66 -26.39 9.11
N ARG A 331 13.71 -25.89 10.35
CA ARG A 331 13.09 -24.61 10.75
C ARG A 331 13.68 -23.40 10.02
N ASP A 332 14.94 -23.45 9.60
CA ASP A 332 15.62 -22.40 8.84
C ASP A 332 15.49 -22.55 7.30
N GLY A 333 14.65 -23.48 6.83
CA GLY A 333 14.51 -23.81 5.40
C GLY A 333 13.99 -22.67 4.51
N LEU A 334 13.46 -21.58 5.09
CA LEU A 334 12.87 -20.44 4.39
C LEU A 334 13.84 -19.80 3.39
N ALA A 335 15.10 -19.58 3.77
CA ALA A 335 16.11 -18.90 2.93
C ALA A 335 16.40 -19.65 1.61
N ARG A 336 15.98 -20.92 1.50
CA ARG A 336 16.11 -21.76 0.31
C ARG A 336 14.78 -21.98 -0.41
N LEU A 337 13.65 -21.98 0.32
CA LEU A 337 12.32 -21.85 -0.28
C LEU A 337 12.21 -20.55 -1.09
N LEU A 338 12.69 -19.42 -0.55
CA LEU A 338 12.77 -18.14 -1.26
C LEU A 338 13.65 -18.22 -2.52
N ARG A 339 14.75 -18.99 -2.52
CA ARG A 339 15.56 -19.23 -3.73
C ARG A 339 14.77 -19.99 -4.78
N MET A 340 13.98 -20.99 -4.40
CA MET A 340 13.13 -21.73 -5.34
C MET A 340 12.05 -20.84 -5.93
N ALA A 341 11.44 -19.96 -5.12
CA ALA A 341 10.47 -18.97 -5.58
C ALA A 341 11.04 -17.92 -6.55
N VAL A 342 12.33 -17.57 -6.42
CA VAL A 342 13.01 -16.63 -7.34
C VAL A 342 13.58 -17.33 -8.58
N ALA A 343 14.11 -18.55 -8.44
CA ALA A 343 14.79 -19.27 -9.53
C ALA A 343 13.84 -20.04 -10.46
N GLN A 344 12.57 -20.20 -10.09
CA GLN A 344 11.58 -20.89 -10.91
C GLN A 344 10.43 -19.94 -11.28
N PRO A 345 10.15 -19.71 -12.58
CA PRO A 345 8.95 -18.97 -13.02
C PRO A 345 7.68 -19.52 -12.36
N ASP A 346 6.63 -18.72 -12.18
CA ASP A 346 5.30 -19.16 -11.72
C ASP A 346 5.24 -20.00 -10.43
N PHE A 347 6.31 -20.04 -9.62
CA PHE A 347 6.46 -20.97 -8.49
C PHE A 347 5.25 -20.98 -7.55
N VAL A 348 4.73 -19.79 -7.23
CA VAL A 348 3.57 -19.58 -6.37
C VAL A 348 2.34 -20.34 -6.88
N MET A 349 2.02 -20.21 -8.17
CA MET A 349 0.80 -20.78 -8.76
C MET A 349 0.97 -22.22 -9.23
N ARG A 350 2.20 -22.67 -9.57
CA ARG A 350 2.46 -24.11 -9.77
C ARG A 350 2.33 -24.92 -8.49
N CYS A 351 2.64 -24.34 -7.33
CA CYS A 351 2.54 -25.00 -6.04
C CYS A 351 1.20 -24.78 -5.32
N ALA A 352 0.21 -24.14 -5.97
CA ALA A 352 -1.12 -23.91 -5.41
C ALA A 352 -1.90 -25.24 -5.30
N PRO A 353 -2.32 -25.68 -4.09
CA PRO A 353 -3.01 -26.96 -3.87
C PRO A 353 -4.32 -27.09 -4.65
N ARG A 354 -4.43 -28.09 -5.52
CA ARG A 354 -5.60 -28.24 -6.41
C ARG A 354 -6.78 -29.01 -5.80
N ARG A 355 -6.63 -29.57 -4.60
CA ARG A 355 -7.64 -30.41 -3.93
C ARG A 355 -7.64 -30.22 -2.41
N GLU A 356 -8.79 -30.43 -1.78
CA GLU A 356 -8.85 -30.53 -0.33
C GLU A 356 -8.31 -31.88 0.18
N GLN A 357 -7.65 -31.84 1.35
CA GLN A 357 -7.30 -33.02 2.14
C GLN A 357 -7.51 -32.77 3.63
N LEU A 358 -7.47 -33.83 4.44
CA LEU A 358 -7.61 -33.72 5.89
C LEU A 358 -6.32 -33.16 6.51
N VAL A 359 -6.38 -31.93 7.01
CA VAL A 359 -5.28 -31.26 7.71
C VAL A 359 -5.59 -31.17 9.20
N SER A 360 -4.78 -31.80 10.04
CA SER A 360 -4.91 -31.75 11.50
C SER A 360 -3.57 -32.00 12.20
N PRO A 361 -3.14 -31.13 13.15
CA PRO A 361 -3.63 -29.76 13.34
C PRO A 361 -3.39 -28.90 12.09
N CYS A 362 -4.21 -27.85 11.94
CA CYS A 362 -4.04 -26.80 10.93
C CYS A 362 -3.99 -25.45 11.65
N MET A 363 -2.81 -24.82 11.71
CA MET A 363 -2.53 -23.64 12.53
C MET A 363 -1.60 -22.65 11.80
N VAL A 364 -1.98 -21.37 11.80
CA VAL A 364 -1.22 -20.24 11.23
C VAL A 364 -1.18 -19.13 12.28
N PRO A 365 -0.03 -18.49 12.57
CA PRO A 365 0.00 -17.36 13.51
C PRO A 365 -0.82 -16.19 12.98
N LYS A 366 -1.45 -15.43 13.87
CA LYS A 366 -1.87 -14.07 13.52
C LYS A 366 -0.63 -13.22 13.33
N PHE A 367 -0.64 -12.35 12.33
CA PHE A 367 0.39 -11.35 12.12
C PHE A 367 -0.22 -10.14 11.44
N ARG A 368 0.36 -8.98 11.71
CA ARG A 368 0.06 -7.72 11.04
C ARG A 368 1.38 -6.97 10.97
N PHE A 369 1.76 -6.49 9.80
CA PHE A 369 2.93 -5.64 9.65
C PHE A 369 2.85 -4.85 8.33
N PHE A 370 3.62 -3.78 8.26
CA PHE A 370 3.90 -3.09 7.00
C PHE A 370 5.34 -3.35 6.55
N SER A 371 5.65 -3.02 5.31
CA SER A 371 6.98 -3.14 4.73
C SER A 371 7.17 -2.00 3.75
N ARG A 372 8.34 -1.35 3.83
CA ARG A 372 8.75 -0.30 2.90
C ARG A 372 10.02 -0.73 2.18
N LEU A 373 9.96 -0.73 0.85
CA LEU A 373 11.05 -1.09 -0.03
C LEU A 373 11.52 0.15 -0.80
N GLU A 374 12.77 0.56 -0.58
CA GLU A 374 13.52 1.34 -1.56
C GLU A 374 14.00 0.35 -2.63
N ALA A 375 13.55 0.51 -3.86
CA ALA A 375 13.74 -0.49 -4.91
C ALA A 375 14.93 -0.20 -5.83
N VAL A 376 15.48 1.02 -5.90
CA VAL A 376 16.58 1.36 -6.84
C VAL A 376 17.78 0.44 -6.66
N SER A 377 18.23 0.22 -5.42
CA SER A 377 19.37 -0.68 -5.16
C SER A 377 19.11 -2.13 -5.62
N ALA A 378 17.88 -2.61 -5.47
CA ALA A 378 17.49 -3.96 -5.87
C ALA A 378 17.30 -4.08 -7.39
N LEU A 379 16.73 -3.06 -8.05
CA LEU A 379 16.53 -3.01 -9.49
C LEU A 379 17.86 -2.91 -10.25
N CYS A 380 18.81 -2.11 -9.75
CA CYS A 380 20.18 -2.08 -10.28
C CYS A 380 20.88 -3.45 -10.17
N GLN A 381 20.70 -4.16 -9.04
CA GLN A 381 21.22 -5.54 -8.88
C GLN A 381 20.55 -6.58 -9.80
N LEU A 382 19.37 -6.26 -10.36
CA LEU A 382 18.65 -7.08 -11.34
C LEU A 382 18.85 -6.59 -12.79
N GLY A 383 19.74 -5.61 -13.01
CA GLY A 383 20.13 -5.14 -14.35
C GLY A 383 19.28 -4.02 -14.94
N LEU A 384 18.40 -3.38 -14.15
CA LEU A 384 17.72 -2.13 -14.52
C LEU A 384 18.45 -0.94 -13.88
N THR A 385 19.16 -0.16 -14.68
CA THR A 385 20.14 0.84 -14.21
C THR A 385 19.97 2.22 -14.82
N GLU A 386 19.68 2.32 -16.12
CA GLU A 386 19.62 3.59 -16.84
C GLU A 386 18.62 4.60 -16.26
N PRO A 387 17.40 4.23 -15.80
CA PRO A 387 16.46 5.22 -15.26
C PRO A 387 16.97 5.92 -13.99
N PHE A 388 17.98 5.34 -13.33
CA PHE A 388 18.54 5.79 -12.05
C PHE A 388 19.90 6.48 -12.22
N ASP A 389 20.50 6.44 -13.41
CA ASP A 389 21.81 7.00 -13.70
C ASP A 389 21.69 8.41 -14.32
N LYS A 390 22.22 9.40 -13.60
CA LYS A 390 22.19 10.82 -13.98
C LYS A 390 22.81 11.12 -15.36
N GLY A 391 23.76 10.31 -15.83
CA GLY A 391 24.48 10.53 -17.08
C GLY A 391 23.82 9.93 -18.32
N VAL A 392 22.88 9.00 -18.17
CA VAL A 392 22.26 8.28 -19.31
C VAL A 392 20.73 8.20 -19.28
N ALA A 393 20.06 8.55 -18.17
CA ALA A 393 18.60 8.49 -18.06
C ALA A 393 17.87 9.39 -19.07
N ASP A 394 17.20 8.78 -20.06
CA ASP A 394 16.35 9.49 -21.01
C ASP A 394 14.89 9.55 -20.53
N LEU A 395 14.57 10.62 -19.79
CA LEU A 395 13.24 10.98 -19.30
C LEU A 395 12.55 12.07 -20.15
N SER A 396 12.96 12.21 -21.43
CA SER A 396 12.51 13.29 -22.33
C SER A 396 11.01 13.30 -22.66
N ARG A 397 10.28 12.21 -22.42
CA ARG A 397 8.81 12.18 -22.58
C ARG A 397 8.07 12.64 -21.32
N MET A 398 8.72 12.60 -20.16
CA MET A 398 8.10 12.96 -18.88
C MET A 398 8.04 14.48 -18.66
N VAL A 399 9.09 15.22 -19.03
CA VAL A 399 9.20 16.67 -18.83
C VAL A 399 9.69 17.39 -20.08
N SER A 400 9.16 18.59 -20.34
CA SER A 400 9.51 19.40 -21.52
C SER A 400 10.75 20.28 -21.36
N ASN A 401 11.24 20.46 -20.12
CA ASN A 401 12.41 21.28 -19.78
C ASN A 401 13.48 20.47 -19.02
N VAL A 402 13.93 19.35 -19.60
CA VAL A 402 15.04 18.54 -19.07
C VAL A 402 16.25 19.46 -18.79
N PRO A 403 16.80 19.47 -17.55
CA PRO A 403 17.84 20.42 -17.18
C PRO A 403 19.22 19.99 -17.73
N PRO A 404 20.17 20.92 -17.94
CA PRO A 404 21.47 20.61 -18.55
C PRO A 404 22.30 19.58 -17.79
N GLU A 405 22.12 19.45 -16.47
CA GLU A 405 22.77 18.43 -15.65
C GLU A 405 22.12 17.03 -15.73
N GLY A 406 21.08 16.84 -16.55
CA GLY A 406 20.34 15.58 -16.69
C GLY A 406 19.25 15.37 -15.64
N LEU A 407 18.28 14.50 -15.95
CA LEU A 407 17.18 14.10 -15.07
C LEU A 407 17.17 12.58 -14.93
N TYR A 408 17.00 12.08 -13.70
CA TYR A 408 16.98 10.66 -13.36
C TYR A 408 15.99 10.39 -12.21
N VAL A 409 15.52 9.15 -12.09
CA VAL A 409 14.69 8.69 -10.97
C VAL A 409 15.57 8.64 -9.72
N SER A 410 15.23 9.44 -8.72
CA SER A 410 16.04 9.60 -7.51
C SER A 410 15.78 8.52 -6.46
N THR A 411 14.58 7.95 -6.42
CA THR A 411 14.20 6.79 -5.59
C THR A 411 12.90 6.16 -6.10
N VAL A 412 12.72 4.88 -5.83
CA VAL A 412 11.49 4.11 -6.11
C VAL A 412 11.03 3.49 -4.81
N THR A 413 10.00 4.06 -4.18
CA THR A 413 9.50 3.62 -2.89
C THR A 413 8.19 2.85 -3.06
N GLN A 414 8.19 1.57 -2.65
CA GLN A 414 6.97 0.79 -2.46
C GLN A 414 6.65 0.70 -0.96
N THR A 415 5.38 0.89 -0.58
CA THR A 415 4.87 0.49 0.73
C THR A 415 3.75 -0.53 0.57
N CYS A 416 3.77 -1.56 1.40
CA CYS A 416 2.74 -2.60 1.46
C CYS A 416 2.38 -2.86 2.93
N ALA A 417 1.14 -3.29 3.19
CA ALA A 417 0.70 -3.72 4.52
C ALA A 417 -0.18 -4.96 4.43
N VAL A 418 -0.07 -5.84 5.44
CA VAL A 418 -0.85 -7.07 5.55
C VAL A 418 -1.38 -7.22 6.99
N GLU A 419 -2.58 -7.79 7.11
CA GLU A 419 -3.22 -8.10 8.39
C GLU A 419 -3.92 -9.46 8.28
N VAL A 420 -3.59 -10.39 9.19
CA VAL A 420 -4.12 -11.75 9.24
C VAL A 420 -4.80 -11.98 10.60
N ASP A 421 -6.13 -11.95 10.56
CA ASP A 421 -7.02 -12.11 11.71
C ASP A 421 -8.07 -13.23 11.49
N GLU A 422 -9.01 -13.38 12.43
CA GLU A 422 -10.11 -14.35 12.38
C GLU A 422 -11.20 -14.01 11.34
N GLY A 423 -11.19 -12.79 10.78
CA GLY A 423 -12.29 -12.14 10.09
C GLY A 423 -12.76 -12.85 8.81
N GLY A 424 -14.02 -13.28 8.77
CA GLY A 424 -14.57 -14.05 7.64
C GLY A 424 -16.10 -14.15 7.64
N THR A 425 -16.67 -14.90 6.69
CA THR A 425 -18.13 -15.10 6.54
C THR A 425 -18.52 -16.58 6.39
N THR A 426 -19.54 -17.00 7.14
CA THR A 426 -20.15 -18.34 7.21
C THR A 426 -20.40 -19.03 5.85
N ALA A 427 -21.17 -18.36 4.99
CA ALA A 427 -21.91 -19.01 3.89
C ALA A 427 -21.08 -19.38 2.65
N VAL A 428 -19.90 -18.77 2.45
CA VAL A 428 -19.22 -18.78 1.13
C VAL A 428 -18.35 -20.04 0.95
N ALA A 429 -17.95 -20.66 2.06
CA ALA A 429 -17.27 -21.96 2.11
C ALA A 429 -17.95 -23.05 1.27
N ALA A 430 -19.26 -23.23 1.46
CA ALA A 430 -20.05 -24.26 0.78
C ALA A 430 -20.24 -23.95 -0.71
N MET A 431 -20.30 -22.65 -1.07
CA MET A 431 -20.44 -22.24 -2.46
C MET A 431 -19.13 -22.45 -3.25
N TYR A 432 -17.99 -22.10 -2.68
CA TYR A 432 -16.67 -22.41 -3.27
C TYR A 432 -16.44 -23.92 -3.45
N ALA A 433 -16.95 -24.75 -2.53
CA ALA A 433 -16.89 -26.20 -2.71
C ALA A 433 -17.69 -26.65 -3.95
N ALA A 434 -18.82 -26.00 -4.26
CA ALA A 434 -19.64 -26.32 -5.42
C ALA A 434 -19.18 -25.64 -6.73
N SER A 435 -18.51 -24.48 -6.65
CA SER A 435 -18.11 -23.67 -7.82
C SER A 435 -16.61 -23.75 -8.17
N SER A 436 -15.78 -24.44 -7.38
CA SER A 436 -14.37 -24.63 -7.70
C SER A 436 -14.21 -25.40 -9.02
N PRO A 437 -13.37 -24.96 -9.97
CA PRO A 437 -13.10 -25.72 -11.20
C PRO A 437 -12.42 -27.06 -10.93
N THR A 438 -11.88 -27.29 -9.71
CA THR A 438 -11.36 -28.59 -9.28
C THR A 438 -12.41 -29.53 -8.68
N TYR A 439 -13.71 -29.22 -8.84
CA TYR A 439 -14.79 -30.22 -8.87
C TYR A 439 -14.80 -31.03 -10.19
N SER A 440 -13.61 -31.27 -10.74
CA SER A 440 -13.36 -32.18 -11.85
C SER A 440 -13.77 -33.61 -11.44
N LEU A 441 -14.21 -34.42 -12.40
CA LEU A 441 -14.81 -35.74 -12.12
C LEU A 441 -13.94 -36.65 -11.25
N LYS A 442 -14.64 -37.56 -10.54
CA LYS A 442 -14.15 -38.62 -9.63
C LYS A 442 -12.97 -39.46 -10.17
N GLU A 443 -11.77 -38.90 -10.28
CA GLU A 443 -10.58 -39.71 -10.50
C GLU A 443 -10.30 -40.59 -9.28
N ARG A 444 -9.95 -41.85 -9.55
CA ARG A 444 -9.80 -42.90 -8.53
C ARG A 444 -8.45 -42.84 -7.80
N LEU A 445 -7.87 -41.64 -7.71
CA LEU A 445 -6.65 -41.40 -6.95
C LEU A 445 -6.89 -41.69 -5.47
N PRO A 446 -5.95 -42.36 -4.77
CA PRO A 446 -6.03 -42.50 -3.32
C PRO A 446 -6.17 -41.14 -2.64
N ARG A 447 -7.01 -41.06 -1.60
CA ARG A 447 -7.02 -39.89 -0.71
C ARG A 447 -5.61 -39.75 -0.11
N PRO A 448 -4.98 -38.56 -0.17
CA PRO A 448 -3.67 -38.37 0.44
C PRO A 448 -3.75 -38.64 1.96
N PRO A 449 -2.66 -39.14 2.58
CA PRO A 449 -2.63 -39.38 4.02
C PRO A 449 -2.83 -38.05 4.77
N PRO A 450 -3.56 -38.04 5.90
CA PRO A 450 -3.77 -36.82 6.67
C PRO A 450 -2.45 -36.15 7.09
N MET A 451 -2.39 -34.83 6.95
CA MET A 451 -1.15 -34.06 7.20
C MET A 451 -1.34 -33.02 8.31
N SER A 452 -0.25 -32.67 9.00
CA SER A 452 -0.20 -31.51 9.88
C SER A 452 0.27 -30.27 9.12
N PHE A 453 -0.31 -29.12 9.42
CA PHE A 453 0.19 -27.80 8.99
C PHE A 453 0.23 -26.88 10.22
N VAL A 454 1.42 -26.53 10.68
CA VAL A 454 1.61 -25.66 11.86
C VAL A 454 2.75 -24.70 11.54
N ALA A 455 2.42 -23.47 11.18
CA ALA A 455 3.40 -22.46 10.80
C ALA A 455 4.09 -21.84 12.04
N ASP A 456 4.75 -22.67 12.84
CA ASP A 456 5.43 -22.29 14.09
C ASP A 456 6.87 -21.78 13.89
N HIS A 457 7.30 -21.52 12.65
CA HIS A 457 8.64 -21.05 12.30
C HIS A 457 8.62 -20.36 10.92
N PRO A 458 9.71 -19.70 10.47
CA PRO A 458 9.67 -18.81 9.32
C PRO A 458 9.11 -19.43 8.03
N PHE A 459 8.14 -18.75 7.45
CA PHE A 459 7.37 -19.20 6.29
C PHE A 459 7.23 -18.07 5.26
N MET A 460 7.12 -18.44 3.98
CA MET A 460 6.76 -17.54 2.90
C MET A 460 5.24 -17.53 2.73
N PHE A 461 4.66 -16.41 2.29
CA PHE A 461 3.28 -16.36 1.84
C PHE A 461 3.12 -15.53 0.56
N ALA A 462 2.02 -15.75 -0.14
CA ALA A 462 1.57 -14.91 -1.24
C ALA A 462 0.07 -14.66 -1.13
N ILE A 463 -0.39 -13.50 -1.62
CA ILE A 463 -1.80 -13.20 -1.85
C ILE A 463 -1.96 -13.05 -3.36
N VAL A 464 -2.87 -13.82 -3.94
CA VAL A 464 -3.05 -13.92 -5.39
C VAL A 464 -4.49 -13.69 -5.81
N GLU A 465 -4.67 -13.10 -7.00
CA GLU A 465 -5.91 -13.27 -7.77
C GLU A 465 -5.82 -14.61 -8.49
N TYR A 466 -6.61 -15.58 -8.04
CA TYR A 466 -6.42 -16.99 -8.38
C TYR A 466 -6.70 -17.30 -9.85
N GLU A 467 -7.71 -16.66 -10.45
CA GLU A 467 -8.16 -16.91 -11.82
C GLU A 467 -7.22 -16.29 -12.86
N ARG A 468 -6.71 -15.09 -12.59
CA ARG A 468 -5.70 -14.41 -13.41
C ARG A 468 -4.25 -14.81 -13.09
N ALA A 469 -4.05 -15.66 -12.08
CA ALA A 469 -2.75 -16.09 -11.57
C ALA A 469 -1.81 -14.94 -11.11
N GLU A 470 -2.38 -13.77 -10.80
CA GLU A 470 -1.63 -12.53 -10.53
C GLU A 470 -1.17 -12.46 -9.06
N VAL A 471 0.09 -12.11 -8.83
CA VAL A 471 0.69 -12.07 -7.49
C VAL A 471 0.61 -10.65 -6.94
N LEU A 472 -0.53 -10.37 -6.31
CA LEU A 472 -0.82 -9.09 -5.65
C LEU A 472 0.21 -8.79 -4.57
N PHE A 473 0.58 -9.79 -3.76
CA PHE A 473 1.62 -9.68 -2.74
C PHE A 473 2.44 -10.96 -2.63
N HIS A 474 3.72 -10.80 -2.30
CA HIS A 474 4.57 -11.86 -1.74
C HIS A 474 5.28 -11.35 -0.48
N GLY A 475 5.60 -12.26 0.44
CA GLY A 475 6.26 -11.90 1.69
C GLY A 475 6.72 -13.11 2.48
N HIS A 476 7.36 -12.86 3.60
CA HIS A 476 7.71 -13.89 4.57
C HIS A 476 7.64 -13.33 6.00
N VAL A 477 7.36 -14.23 6.94
CA VAL A 477 7.27 -13.91 8.37
C VAL A 477 8.47 -14.53 9.08
N MET A 478 9.34 -13.69 9.64
CA MET A 478 10.44 -14.09 10.53
C MET A 478 10.02 -14.06 11.99
N ASP A 479 9.12 -13.14 12.36
CA ASP A 479 8.59 -12.96 13.71
C ASP A 479 7.16 -12.38 13.65
N PRO A 480 6.11 -13.19 13.87
CA PRO A 480 4.72 -12.73 13.84
C PRO A 480 4.34 -11.77 14.99
N SER A 481 5.25 -11.45 15.92
CA SER A 481 5.03 -10.47 16.99
C SER A 481 5.56 -9.06 16.69
N LYS A 482 6.24 -8.86 15.55
CA LYS A 482 6.68 -7.53 15.07
C LYS A 482 5.67 -6.94 14.09
N GLU A 483 5.19 -5.73 14.37
CA GLU A 483 4.23 -5.00 13.52
C GLU A 483 4.87 -3.89 12.67
N ASP A 484 6.15 -3.59 12.91
CA ASP A 484 7.00 -2.57 12.26
C ASP A 484 8.12 -3.19 11.39
#